data_AF-A0A849I9D8-F1
#
_entry.id   AF-A0A849I9D8-F1
#
_cell.length_a   1.000
_cell.length_b   1.000
_cell.length_c   1.000
_cell.angle_alpha   90.00
_cell.angle_beta   90.00
_cell.angle_gamma   90.00
#
_symmetry.space_group_name_H-M   'P 1'
#
loop_
_entity.id
_entity.type
_entity.pdbx_description
1 polymer ?
#
loop_
_entity_poly.entity_id
_entity_poly.type
_entity_poly.pdbx_seq_one_letter_code
_entity_poly.pdbx_strand_id
1 'polypeptide(L)'
;MAALSDVNALGQRFWLDNLTRRMLDEGILAKYLENGVTGLTSNPAILLKGLKEDVHEAEYLAHLSGDTPEERLESLVLPDIRRACDLFLPVHE
;
A
#
# COMPACT_ATOMS: atom_id res chain seq x y z
N MET A 1 -1.84 -11.56 20.13
CA MET A 1 -2.72 -11.20 18.99
C MET A 1 -2.95 -12.47 18.20
N ALA A 2 -4.14 -13.07 18.25
CA ALA A 2 -4.44 -14.38 17.63
C ALA A 2 -5.56 -14.31 16.58
N ALA A 3 -6.41 -13.27 16.59
CA ALA A 3 -7.66 -13.26 15.83
C ALA A 3 -7.52 -13.39 14.30
N LEU A 4 -6.51 -12.76 13.68
CA LEU A 4 -6.37 -12.81 12.20
C LEU A 4 -5.75 -14.12 11.72
N SER A 5 -4.73 -14.62 12.40
CA SER A 5 -4.11 -15.92 12.10
C SER A 5 -5.09 -17.08 12.28
N ASP A 6 -5.94 -17.01 13.31
CA ASP A 6 -6.98 -18.02 13.55
C ASP A 6 -7.99 -18.06 12.40
N VAL A 7 -8.41 -16.90 11.89
CA VAL A 7 -9.36 -16.86 10.76
C VAL A 7 -8.69 -17.22 9.42
N ASN A 8 -7.42 -16.89 9.24
CA ASN A 8 -6.64 -17.41 8.10
C ASN A 8 -6.62 -18.95 8.09
N ALA A 9 -6.53 -19.59 9.26
CA ALA A 9 -6.60 -21.05 9.38
C ALA A 9 -7.98 -21.63 9.02
N LEU A 10 -9.04 -20.82 9.09
CA LEU A 10 -10.39 -21.17 8.61
C LEU A 10 -10.55 -21.01 7.08
N GLY A 11 -9.52 -20.55 6.38
CA GLY A 11 -9.51 -20.37 4.92
C GLY A 11 -10.01 -19.00 4.44
N GLN A 12 -10.33 -18.07 5.34
CA GLN A 12 -10.70 -16.71 4.99
C GLN A 12 -9.50 -15.77 5.09
N ARG A 13 -9.28 -14.94 4.06
CA ARG A 13 -8.16 -14.01 3.96
C ARG A 13 -8.57 -12.60 4.36
N PHE A 14 -7.67 -11.89 5.05
CA PHE A 14 -7.84 -10.47 5.38
C PHE A 14 -6.98 -9.60 4.52
N TRP A 15 -7.63 -8.66 3.86
CA TRP A 15 -6.99 -7.63 3.06
C TRP A 15 -7.18 -6.28 3.73
N LEU A 16 -6.14 -5.46 3.65
CA LEU A 16 -6.15 -4.09 4.13
C LEU A 16 -6.72 -3.17 3.05
N ASP A 17 -7.77 -2.40 3.35
CA ASP A 17 -8.36 -1.43 2.42
C ASP A 17 -7.74 -0.04 2.56
N ASN A 18 -6.41 0.02 2.49
CA ASN A 18 -5.65 1.26 2.55
C ASN A 18 -4.22 1.06 2.06
N LEU A 19 -3.63 2.11 1.49
CA LEU A 19 -2.21 2.20 1.18
C LEU A 19 -1.76 3.66 1.25
N THR A 20 -0.73 3.93 2.06
CA THR A 20 -0.05 5.21 2.11
C THR A 20 1.45 4.99 2.03
N ARG A 21 2.21 5.96 1.53
CA ARG A 21 3.67 5.86 1.42
C ARG A 21 4.32 5.75 2.79
N ARG A 22 3.86 6.53 3.77
CA ARG A 22 4.25 6.38 5.18
C ARG A 22 4.17 4.94 5.70
N MET A 23 3.14 4.18 5.34
CA MET A 23 3.02 2.79 5.79
C MET A 23 4.13 1.88 5.26
N LEU A 24 4.63 2.18 4.06
CA LEU A 24 5.77 1.48 3.46
C LEU A 24 7.08 1.95 4.10
N ASP A 25 7.27 3.26 4.25
CA ASP A 25 8.51 3.86 4.74
C ASP A 25 8.77 3.56 6.23
N GLU A 26 7.73 3.57 7.05
CA GLU A 26 7.83 3.29 8.49
C GLU A 26 7.68 1.79 8.83
N GLY A 27 7.59 0.92 7.82
CA GLY A 27 7.44 -0.53 8.00
C GLY A 27 6.13 -0.95 8.66
N ILE A 28 5.10 -0.09 8.65
CA ILE A 28 3.78 -0.39 9.21
C ILE A 28 3.09 -1.50 8.42
N LEU A 29 3.20 -1.48 7.08
CA LEU A 29 2.61 -2.53 6.24
C LEU A 29 3.23 -3.89 6.57
N ALA A 30 4.56 -3.98 6.70
CA ALA A 30 5.24 -5.23 7.08
C ALA A 30 4.73 -5.79 8.42
N LYS A 31 4.53 -4.93 9.42
CA LYS A 31 3.93 -5.33 10.71
C LYS A 31 2.51 -5.88 10.54
N TYR A 32 1.71 -5.36 9.60
CA TYR A 32 0.39 -5.91 9.33
C TYR A 32 0.46 -7.32 8.71
N LEU A 33 1.43 -7.56 7.82
CA LEU A 33 1.68 -8.90 7.26
C LEU A 33 2.05 -9.89 8.37
N GLU A 34 2.97 -9.51 9.27
CA GLU A 34 3.35 -10.32 10.44
C GLU A 34 2.15 -10.66 11.34
N ASN A 35 1.14 -9.79 11.39
CA ASN A 35 -0.08 -9.97 12.17
C ASN A 35 -1.22 -10.68 11.40
N GLY A 36 -0.96 -11.17 10.18
CA GLY A 36 -1.92 -12.00 9.43
C GLY A 36 -2.70 -11.29 8.34
N VAL A 37 -2.35 -10.05 7.95
CA VAL A 37 -2.85 -9.46 6.70
C VAL A 37 -2.18 -10.15 5.52
N THR A 38 -2.97 -10.50 4.51
CA THR A 38 -2.54 -11.34 3.38
C THR A 38 -2.70 -10.67 2.02
N GLY A 39 -3.17 -9.43 2.00
CA GLY A 39 -3.26 -8.61 0.80
C GLY A 39 -3.69 -7.19 1.14
N LEU A 40 -3.79 -6.35 0.11
CA LEU A 40 -4.39 -5.03 0.23
C LEU A 40 -5.20 -4.68 -1.00
N THR A 41 -6.07 -3.69 -0.86
CA THR A 41 -6.73 -2.99 -1.96
C THR A 41 -6.30 -1.54 -1.98
N SER A 42 -6.25 -0.99 -3.19
CA SER A 42 -6.13 0.43 -3.44
C SER A 42 -7.19 0.86 -4.43
N ASN A 43 -7.58 2.12 -4.36
CA ASN A 43 -8.49 2.76 -5.30
C ASN A 43 -8.12 4.26 -5.39
N PRO A 44 -8.64 5.00 -6.39
CA PRO A 44 -8.30 6.40 -6.56
C PRO A 44 -8.53 7.28 -5.31
N ALA A 45 -9.56 6.99 -4.50
CA ALA A 45 -9.85 7.77 -3.30
C ALA A 45 -8.83 7.53 -2.18
N ILE A 46 -8.39 6.28 -2.00
CA ILE A 46 -7.33 5.89 -1.06
C ILE A 46 -6.02 6.59 -1.42
N LEU A 47 -5.63 6.54 -2.69
CA LEU A 47 -4.39 7.15 -3.18
C LEU A 47 -4.41 8.67 -3.00
N LEU A 48 -5.52 9.32 -3.33
CA LEU A 48 -5.68 10.76 -3.14
C LEU A 48 -5.64 11.16 -1.67
N LYS A 49 -6.22 10.34 -0.78
CA LYS A 49 -6.16 10.57 0.66
C LYS A 49 -4.72 10.48 1.17
N GLY A 50 -3.98 9.44 0.78
CA GLY A 50 -2.57 9.29 1.13
C GLY A 50 -1.73 10.51 0.71
N LEU A 51 -1.90 10.97 -0.53
CA LEU A 51 -1.21 12.17 -1.05
C LEU A 51 -1.48 13.45 -0.22
N LYS A 52 -2.69 13.61 0.33
CA LYS A 52 -3.08 14.78 1.12
C LYS A 52 -2.63 14.70 2.58
N GLU A 53 -2.58 13.49 3.12
CA GLU A 53 -2.21 13.25 4.51
C GLU A 53 -0.69 13.12 4.69
N ASP A 54 0.05 12.84 3.62
CA ASP A 54 1.51 12.85 3.64
C ASP A 54 2.06 14.28 3.63
N VAL A 55 2.89 14.60 4.62
CA VAL A 55 3.61 15.89 4.74
C VAL A 55 4.73 16.04 3.71
N HIS A 56 4.90 15.06 2.82
CA HIS A 56 5.97 14.93 1.84
C HIS A 56 5.57 15.46 0.45
N GLU A 57 4.81 16.55 0.38
CA GLU A 57 4.36 17.16 -0.88
C GLU A 57 5.54 17.41 -1.85
N ALA A 58 6.66 17.94 -1.33
CA ALA A 58 7.87 18.19 -2.12
C ALA A 58 8.47 16.91 -2.73
N GLU A 59 8.37 15.79 -2.02
CA GLU A 59 8.91 14.51 -2.46
C GLU A 59 8.01 13.87 -3.52
N TYR A 60 6.69 14.02 -3.41
CA TYR A 60 5.76 13.64 -4.47
C TYR A 60 5.98 14.48 -5.74
N LEU A 61 6.13 15.80 -5.60
CA LEU A 61 6.40 16.69 -6.74
C LEU A 61 7.71 16.36 -7.46
N ALA A 62 8.74 15.90 -6.74
CA ALA A 62 10.01 15.49 -7.34
C ALA A 62 9.90 14.27 -8.25
N HIS A 63 8.90 13.42 -8.05
CA HIS A 63 8.66 12.21 -8.83
C HIS A 63 7.55 12.36 -9.87
N LEU A 64 6.91 13.53 -9.92
CA LEU A 64 5.88 13.85 -10.90
C LEU A 64 6.48 13.85 -12.31
N SER A 65 6.03 12.91 -13.15
CA SER A 65 6.50 12.78 -14.53
C SER A 65 5.35 12.35 -15.45
N GLY A 66 5.50 12.56 -16.75
CA GLY A 66 4.44 12.29 -17.73
C GLY A 66 3.76 13.54 -18.29
N ASP A 67 3.19 13.38 -19.47
CA ASP A 67 2.62 14.44 -20.29
C ASP A 67 1.13 14.64 -19.99
N THR A 68 0.46 13.59 -19.50
CA THR A 68 -0.98 13.61 -19.16
C THR A 68 -1.22 13.58 -17.64
N PRO A 69 -2.39 14.06 -17.15
CA PRO A 69 -2.77 13.93 -15.73
C PRO A 69 -2.75 12.49 -15.23
N GLU A 70 -3.14 11.54 -16.08
CA GLU A 70 -3.16 10.11 -15.80
C GLU A 70 -1.73 9.58 -15.60
N GLU A 71 -0.82 9.85 -16.53
CA GLU A 71 0.60 9.45 -16.41
C GLU A 71 1.25 10.06 -15.17
N ARG A 72 0.91 11.31 -14.84
CA ARG A 72 1.38 11.97 -13.63
C ARG A 72 0.89 11.27 -12.39
N LEU A 73 -0.40 10.93 -12.31
CA LEU A 73 -0.93 10.15 -11.20
C LEU A 73 -0.22 8.81 -11.07
N GLU A 74 -0.07 8.07 -12.18
CA GLU A 74 0.63 6.79 -12.23
C GLU A 74 2.07 6.90 -11.74
N SER A 75 2.80 7.96 -12.13
CA SER A 75 4.17 8.21 -11.68
C SER A 75 4.30 8.35 -10.17
N LEU A 76 3.24 8.84 -9.50
CA LEU A 76 3.21 8.98 -8.04
C LEU A 76 2.84 7.67 -7.33
N VAL A 77 1.91 6.89 -7.89
CA VAL A 77 1.27 5.78 -7.17
C VAL A 77 1.82 4.40 -7.53
N LEU A 78 2.29 4.19 -8.76
CA LEU A 78 2.84 2.90 -9.19
C LEU A 78 4.08 2.47 -8.40
N PRO A 79 5.01 3.36 -8.00
CA PRO A 79 6.13 2.96 -7.15
C PRO A 79 5.68 2.37 -5.81
N ASP A 80 4.68 2.98 -5.18
CA ASP A 80 4.15 2.52 -3.89
C ASP A 80 3.38 1.18 -4.05
N ILE A 81 2.61 1.03 -5.13
CA ILE A 81 1.95 -0.25 -5.46
C ILE A 81 2.98 -1.36 -5.68
N ARG A 82 4.07 -1.08 -6.42
CA ARG A 82 5.14 -2.06 -6.66
C ARG A 82 5.82 -2.49 -5.37
N ARG A 83 6.18 -1.53 -4.50
CA ARG A 83 6.76 -1.81 -3.18
C ARG A 83 5.83 -2.67 -2.32
N ALA A 84 4.52 -2.42 -2.37
CA ALA A 84 3.55 -3.25 -1.68
C ALA A 84 3.50 -4.67 -2.26
N CYS A 85 3.50 -4.82 -3.59
CA CYS A 85 3.58 -6.14 -4.25
C CYS A 85 4.83 -6.91 -3.82
N ASP A 86 5.99 -6.26 -3.78
CA ASP A 86 7.25 -6.88 -3.34
C ASP A 86 7.16 -7.38 -1.90
N LEU A 87 6.51 -6.63 -1.00
CA LEU A 87 6.26 -7.06 0.38
C LEU A 87 5.30 -8.26 0.48
N PHE A 88 4.29 -8.33 -0.38
CA PHE A 88 3.32 -9.44 -0.40
C PHE A 88 3.80 -10.66 -1.18
N LEU A 89 4.89 -10.59 -1.93
CA LEU A 89 5.40 -11.69 -2.75
C LEU A 89 5.53 -13.02 -1.97
N PRO A 90 6.09 -13.06 -0.74
CA PRO A 90 6.21 -14.30 0.02
C PRO A 90 4.87 -14.91 0.47
N VAL A 91 3.79 -14.13 0.46
CA VAL A 91 2.43 -14.60 0.80
C VAL A 91 1.70 -15.11 -0.45
N HIS A 92 2.11 -14.65 -1.63
CA HIS A 92 1.56 -15.11 -2.90
C HIS A 92 2.15 -16.46 -3.34
N GLU A 93 3.46 -16.65 -3.21
CA GLU A 93 4.17 -17.88 -3.63
C GLU A 93 3.90 -19.07 -2.70
#